data_AF-A0A3M1HJJ0-F1
#
_entry.id   AF-A0A3M1HJJ0-F1
#
_cell.length_a   1.000
_cell.length_b   1.000
_cell.length_c   1.000
_cell.angle_alpha   90.00
_cell.angle_beta   90.00
_cell.angle_gamma   90.00
#
_symmetry.space_group_name_H-M   'P 1'
#
loop_
_entity.id
_entity.type
_entity.pdbx_description
1 polymer ?
#
loop_
_entity_poly.entity_id
_entity_poly.type
_entity_poly.pdbx_seq_one_letter_code
_entity_poly.pdbx_strand_id
1 'polypeptide(L)'
;MGIFQDHRKTIATGFALAIVLIVLGQLAGEGLAADMWIAALARWGHFLAGITWIGLLYYFNFVQTPAFAAVSAETKADLFKEQGLVRRALWWFRWGAMFTLIFG
;
A
#
# COMPACT_ATOMS: atom_id res chain seq x y z
N MET A 1 -8.37 -10.44 -22.29
CA MET A 1 -7.76 -10.85 -21.00
C MET A 1 -8.23 -9.89 -19.92
N GLY A 2 -9.12 -10.32 -19.02
CA GLY A 2 -9.81 -9.42 -18.07
C GLY A 2 -9.15 -9.24 -16.71
N ILE A 3 -7.97 -9.84 -16.48
CA ILE A 3 -7.30 -9.83 -15.18
C ILE A 3 -6.65 -8.48 -14.86
N PHE A 4 -5.94 -7.88 -15.82
CA PHE A 4 -5.24 -6.60 -15.67
C PHE A 4 -6.15 -5.37 -15.78
N GLN A 5 -7.40 -5.57 -16.19
CA GLN A 5 -8.38 -4.49 -16.30
C GLN A 5 -9.16 -4.25 -15.00
N ASP A 6 -9.01 -5.15 -14.02
CA ASP A 6 -9.68 -5.09 -12.72
C ASP A 6 -8.63 -5.21 -11.61
N HIS A 7 -8.50 -4.16 -10.79
CA HIS A 7 -7.52 -4.12 -9.71
C HIS A 7 -7.73 -5.24 -8.68
N ARG A 8 -8.98 -5.65 -8.42
CA ARG A 8 -9.28 -6.70 -7.44
C ARG A 8 -8.78 -8.05 -7.94
N LYS A 9 -9.03 -8.34 -9.22
CA LYS A 9 -8.55 -9.57 -9.86
C LYS A 9 -7.03 -9.58 -9.94
N THR A 10 -6.42 -8.45 -10.32
CA THR A 10 -4.96 -8.30 -10.35
C THR A 10 -4.34 -8.58 -8.98
N ILE A 11 -4.87 -7.97 -7.92
CA ILE A 11 -4.40 -8.18 -6.54
C ILE A 11 -4.57 -9.64 -6.13
N ALA A 12 -5.77 -10.22 -6.34
CA ALA A 12 -6.06 -11.59 -5.96
C ALA A 12 -5.11 -12.59 -6.64
N THR A 13 -4.82 -12.39 -7.93
CA THR A 13 -3.85 -13.23 -8.65
C THR A 13 -2.43 -13.03 -8.13
N GLY A 14 -2.02 -11.81 -7.79
CA GLY A 14 -0.71 -11.57 -7.19
C GLY A 14 -0.52 -12.35 -5.89
N PHE A 15 -1.53 -12.35 -5.01
CA PHE A 15 -1.51 -13.16 -3.78
C PHE A 15 -1.53 -14.67 -4.05
N ALA A 16 -2.36 -15.13 -4.99
CA ALA A 16 -2.39 -16.54 -5.37
C ALA A 16 -1.03 -17.01 -5.90
N LEU A 17 -0.39 -16.20 -6.75
CA LEU A 17 0.96 -16.48 -7.26
C LEU A 17 1.99 -16.50 -6.13
N ALA A 18 1.96 -15.55 -5.20
CA ALA A 18 2.88 -15.53 -4.06
C ALA A 18 2.77 -16.81 -3.20
N ILE A 19 1.54 -17.27 -2.93
CA ILE A 19 1.30 -18.52 -2.20
C ILE A 19 1.87 -19.72 -2.96
N VAL A 20 1.62 -19.80 -4.28
CA VAL A 20 2.17 -20.88 -5.11
C VAL A 20 3.69 -20.90 -5.06
N LEU A 21 4.35 -19.74 -5.20
CA LEU A 21 5.82 -19.65 -5.14
C LEU A 21 6.37 -20.06 -3.77
N ILE A 22 5.70 -19.65 -2.69
CA ILE A 22 6.06 -20.07 -1.32
C ILE A 22 5.97 -21.59 -1.17
N VAL A 23 4.88 -22.20 -1.61
CA VAL A 23 4.68 -23.67 -1.53
C VAL A 23 5.74 -24.40 -2.35
N LEU A 24 6.00 -23.94 -3.58
CA LEU A 24 7.03 -24.53 -4.44
C LEU A 24 8.43 -24.43 -3.81
N GLY A 25 8.80 -23.28 -3.26
CA GLY A 25 10.06 -23.11 -2.54
C GLY A 25 10.18 -24.05 -1.34
N GLN A 26 9.10 -24.23 -0.58
CA GLN A 26 9.08 -25.18 0.55
C GLN A 26 9.29 -26.63 0.09
N LEU A 27 8.61 -27.05 -0.98
CA LEU A 27 8.76 -28.39 -1.55
C LEU A 27 10.16 -28.62 -2.16
N ALA A 28 10.80 -27.56 -2.65
CA ALA A 28 12.17 -27.58 -3.17
C ALA A 28 13.25 -27.53 -2.08
N GLY A 29 12.88 -27.37 -0.81
CA GLY A 29 13.83 -27.26 0.31
C GLY A 29 14.44 -25.87 0.50
N GLU A 30 13.95 -24.84 -0.21
CA GLU A 30 14.38 -23.44 -0.09
C GLU A 30 13.41 -22.56 0.72
N GLY A 31 12.40 -23.16 1.33
CA GLY A 31 11.39 -22.46 2.13
C GLY A 31 11.90 -21.94 3.47
N LEU A 32 11.17 -21.00 4.05
CA LEU A 32 11.44 -20.48 5.39
C LEU A 32 11.13 -21.52 6.47
N ALA A 33 11.97 -21.59 7.51
CA ALA A 33 11.68 -22.38 8.70
C ALA A 33 10.41 -21.88 9.42
N ALA A 34 9.72 -22.79 10.12
CA ALA A 34 8.41 -22.53 10.74
C ALA A 34 8.42 -21.33 11.72
N ASP A 35 9.50 -21.19 12.47
CA ASP A 35 9.72 -20.12 13.46
C ASP A 35 10.03 -18.76 12.82
N MET A 36 10.49 -18.72 11.56
CA MET A 36 10.85 -17.49 10.85
C MET A 36 9.65 -16.77 10.22
N TRP A 37 8.51 -17.42 10.08
CA TRP A 37 7.35 -16.88 9.33
C TRP A 37 6.81 -15.58 9.93
N ILE A 38 6.74 -15.47 11.26
CA ILE A 38 6.23 -14.26 11.92
C ILE A 38 7.13 -13.06 11.57
N ALA A 39 8.45 -13.23 11.67
CA ALA A 39 9.41 -12.17 11.34
C ALA A 39 9.39 -11.81 9.84
N ALA A 40 9.21 -12.80 8.96
CA ALA A 40 9.09 -12.57 7.52
C ALA A 40 7.81 -11.80 7.18
N LEU A 41 6.67 -12.15 7.77
CA LEU A 41 5.40 -11.45 7.59
C LEU A 41 5.44 -10.04 8.17
N ALA A 42 6.05 -9.84 9.35
CA ALA A 42 6.28 -8.52 9.91
C ALA A 42 7.11 -7.66 8.95
N ARG A 43 8.26 -8.17 8.46
CA ARG A 43 9.09 -7.45 7.48
C ARG A 43 8.32 -7.10 6.20
N TRP A 44 7.53 -8.03 5.67
CA TRP A 44 6.71 -7.79 4.49
C TRP A 44 5.63 -6.72 4.75
N GLY A 45 4.96 -6.78 5.90
CA GLY A 45 4.02 -5.76 6.37
C GLY A 45 4.67 -4.39 6.52
N HIS A 46 5.89 -4.32 7.09
CA HIS A 46 6.67 -3.09 7.22
C HIS A 46 6.97 -2.47 5.86
N PHE A 47 7.38 -3.27 4.87
CA PHE A 47 7.64 -2.76 3.52
C PHE A 47 6.36 -2.24 2.84
N LEU A 48 5.23 -2.95 2.93
CA LEU A 48 3.97 -2.46 2.36
C LEU A 48 3.48 -1.17 3.04
N ALA A 49 3.62 -1.10 4.36
CA ALA A 49 3.30 0.09 5.14
C ALA A 49 4.21 1.27 4.75
N GLY A 50 5.51 1.03 4.62
CA GLY A 50 6.51 2.03 4.22
C GLY A 50 6.29 2.55 2.80
N ILE A 51 6.00 1.66 1.84
CA ILE A 51 5.65 2.05 0.46
C ILE A 51 4.40 2.93 0.47
N THR A 52 3.37 2.56 1.24
CA THR A 52 2.13 3.35 1.34
C THR A 52 2.41 4.72 1.97
N TRP A 53 3.15 4.75 3.07
CA TRP A 53 3.46 5.98 3.80
C TRP A 53 4.30 6.96 2.97
N ILE A 54 5.45 6.51 2.48
CA ILE A 54 6.38 7.35 1.71
C ILE A 54 5.80 7.69 0.33
N GLY A 55 5.09 6.75 -0.31
CA GLY A 55 4.39 7.03 -1.56
C GLY A 55 3.36 8.16 -1.42
N LEU A 56 2.56 8.14 -0.35
CA LEU A 56 1.61 9.23 -0.08
C LEU A 56 2.31 10.52 0.35
N LEU A 57 3.44 10.44 1.06
CA LEU A 57 4.26 11.61 1.38
C LEU A 57 4.73 12.32 0.10
N TYR A 58 5.26 11.57 -0.86
CA TYR A 58 5.69 12.11 -2.14
C TYR A 58 4.53 12.65 -2.96
N TYR A 59 3.39 11.95 -2.98
CA TYR A 59 2.18 12.47 -3.61
C TYR A 59 1.77 13.84 -3.01
N PHE A 60 1.76 13.99 -1.68
CA PHE A 60 1.40 15.26 -1.05
C PHE A 60 2.37 16.39 -1.37
N ASN A 61 3.67 16.12 -1.31
CA ASN A 61 4.71 17.14 -1.48
C ASN A 61 4.88 17.56 -2.94
N PHE A 62 5.00 16.59 -3.84
CA PHE A 62 5.40 16.85 -5.23
C PHE A 62 4.22 17.00 -6.19
N VAL A 63 3.05 16.45 -5.86
CA VAL A 63 1.89 16.42 -6.77
C VAL A 63 0.74 17.27 -6.24
N GLN A 64 0.20 16.91 -5.07
CA GLN A 64 -1.01 17.55 -4.54
C GLN A 64 -0.80 19.03 -4.20
N THR A 65 0.27 19.37 -3.49
CA THR A 65 0.50 20.75 -3.05
C THR A 65 0.66 21.73 -4.21
N PRO A 66 1.50 21.47 -5.23
CA PRO A 66 1.56 22.31 -6.43
C PRO A 66 0.23 22.33 -7.20
N ALA A 67 -0.46 21.19 -7.34
CA ALA A 67 -1.75 21.14 -8.03
C ALA A 67 -2.80 22.03 -7.33
N PHE A 68 -2.74 22.16 -6.01
CA PHE A 68 -3.63 23.05 -5.28
C PHE A 68 -3.37 24.53 -5.57
N ALA A 69 -2.18 24.94 -6.00
CA ALA A 69 -1.96 26.31 -6.43
C ALA A 69 -2.76 26.66 -7.70
N ALA A 70 -3.12 25.67 -8.52
CA ALA A 70 -3.75 25.85 -9.83
C ALA A 70 -5.29 25.73 -9.83
N VAL A 71 -5.93 25.44 -8.71
CA VAL A 71 -7.39 25.21 -8.62
C VAL A 71 -8.09 26.27 -7.76
N SER A 72 -9.38 26.48 -8.02
CA SER A 72 -10.21 27.44 -7.27
C SER A 72 -10.41 27.03 -5.80
N ALA A 73 -10.80 27.99 -4.96
CA ALA A 73 -11.09 27.73 -3.54
C ALA A 73 -12.26 26.74 -3.36
N GLU A 74 -13.28 26.81 -4.22
CA GLU A 74 -14.42 25.91 -4.22
C GLU A 74 -13.99 24.46 -4.52
N THR A 75 -13.17 24.25 -5.56
CA THR A 75 -12.63 22.92 -5.88
C THR A 75 -11.78 22.37 -4.73
N LYS A 76 -10.99 23.20 -4.06
CA LYS A 76 -10.26 22.76 -2.85
C LYS A 76 -11.23 22.28 -1.78
N ALA A 77 -12.25 23.06 -1.45
CA ALA A 77 -13.23 22.69 -0.43
C ALA A 77 -13.87 21.32 -0.75
N ASP A 78 -14.21 21.09 -2.03
CA ASP A 78 -14.74 19.81 -2.50
C ASP A 78 -13.76 18.63 -2.34
N LEU A 79 -12.46 18.85 -2.58
CA LEU A 79 -11.43 17.82 -2.39
C LEU A 79 -11.21 17.46 -0.90
N PHE A 80 -11.46 18.42 0.00
CA PHE A 80 -11.29 18.30 1.44
C PHE A 80 -12.54 17.87 2.21
N LYS A 81 -13.69 17.72 1.53
CA LYS A 81 -14.95 17.30 2.17
C LYS A 81 -14.86 15.94 2.83
N GLU A 82 -15.88 15.57 3.59
CA GLU A 82 -15.96 14.24 4.18
C GLU A 82 -15.91 13.17 3.10
N GLN A 83 -15.06 12.15 3.29
CA GLN A 83 -14.75 11.18 2.24
C GLN A 83 -14.25 11.84 0.94
N GLY A 84 -13.65 13.02 1.01
CA GLY A 84 -12.93 13.64 -0.09
C GLY A 84 -11.60 12.92 -0.36
N LEU A 85 -11.00 13.20 -1.52
CA LEU A 85 -9.72 12.61 -1.91
C LEU A 85 -8.64 12.82 -0.85
N VAL A 86 -8.53 14.06 -0.33
CA VAL A 86 -7.46 14.42 0.61
C VAL A 86 -7.62 13.70 1.94
N ARG A 87 -8.85 13.64 2.48
CA ARG A 87 -9.11 12.95 3.75
C ARG A 87 -8.84 11.45 3.67
N ARG A 88 -9.19 10.80 2.54
CA ARG A 88 -8.84 9.39 2.30
C ARG A 88 -7.33 9.19 2.24
N ALA A 89 -6.64 10.04 1.49
CA ALA A 89 -5.18 9.95 1.39
C ALA A 89 -4.52 10.16 2.76
N LEU A 90 -4.98 11.11 3.57
CA LEU A 90 -4.47 11.36 4.92
C LEU A 90 -4.74 10.19 5.87
N TRP A 91 -5.90 9.55 5.77
CA TRP A 91 -6.19 8.33 6.54
C TRP A 91 -5.17 7.24 6.24
N TRP A 92 -4.96 6.92 4.96
CA TRP A 92 -3.98 5.93 4.54
C TRP A 92 -2.55 6.31 4.91
N PHE A 93 -2.19 7.59 4.82
CA PHE A 93 -0.89 8.09 5.24
C PHE A 93 -0.63 7.84 6.73
N ARG A 94 -1.62 8.16 7.59
CA ARG A 94 -1.52 7.96 9.04
C ARG A 94 -1.35 6.49 9.40
N TRP A 95 -2.19 5.62 8.85
CA TRP A 95 -2.12 4.19 9.18
C TRP A 95 -0.92 3.51 8.52
N GLY A 96 -0.52 3.93 7.31
CA GLY A 96 0.72 3.50 6.70
C GLY A 96 1.92 3.81 7.58
N ALA A 97 2.04 5.05 8.08
CA ALA A 97 3.10 5.42 9.01
C ALA A 97 3.04 4.59 10.29
N MET A 98 1.87 4.46 10.92
CA MET A 98 1.75 3.69 12.16
C MET A 98 2.09 2.21 11.99
N PHE A 99 1.72 1.60 10.86
CA PHE A 99 2.06 0.20 10.58
C PHE A 99 3.55 -0.02 10.36
N THR A 100 4.32 0.98 9.91
CA THR A 100 5.78 0.84 9.90
C THR A 100 6.36 0.70 11.31
N LEU A 101 5.76 1.31 12.34
CA LEU A 101 6.17 1.13 13.74
C LEU A 101 5.70 -0.20 14.32
N ILE A 102 4.52 -0.68 13.92
CA ILE A 102 3.97 -1.95 14.42
C ILE A 102 4.74 -3.15 13.86
N PHE A 103 5.15 -3.07 12.59
CA PHE A 103 5.81 -4.16 11.90
C PHE A 103 7.35 -4.05 11.87
N GLY A 104 7.92 -2.92 12.30
CA GLY A 104 9.34 -2.57 12.22
C GLY A 104 10.05 -2.51 13.55
#